data_AF-A0A1Q7GPV8-F1
#
_entry.id   AF-A0A1Q7GPV8-F1
#
_cell.length_a   1.000
_cell.length_b   1.000
_cell.length_c   1.000
_cell.angle_alpha   90.00
_cell.angle_beta   90.00
_cell.angle_gamma   90.00
#
_symmetry.space_group_name_H-M   'P 1'
#
loop_
_entity.id
_entity.type
_entity.pdbx_description
1 polymer ?
#
loop_
_entity_poly.entity_id
_entity_poly.type
_entity_poly.pdbx_seq_one_letter_code
_entity_poly.pdbx_strand_id
1 'polypeptide(L)'
;MKRSWLGILMLTAGCQPEAHRLLLVDFTLADPLKLETTAAPWHDAGYRVEYRRFYPHLTRADLARYRTVVVLAGREPERTSDALTIGDLAILTEWIRRDGVVVLAYEPDLSAARKAGTLDRWIMNRWLAAQGAGITIGDDPVDVPAVPLPSSSLDNAGFAPFPAGRNHPLSVRNRSQMLARGTSNALVAASRVGDGLIVVASRNLLAAAREDPRTRDFLVALARWTRRPAEWATVDAAVRPAPLRLANAPKQILVHAPLLAPPAGADAMLLPEPVQPLDREDKPLIPSWIAHQGLRVLWSRYTPQSFESSLDFAETAALNALATIIPAPALADTIGTRNIWRSTAEELQTTSFRWFPGVALIELPSAGADEVDRHGDLTPVPCGLDSLFWRSSLRPAYRTLARLGGAHPDVLAGVALDLDSAMTPYADAGFCDADYRVGLAGLGLERAELDRLTALPPVVRYDTLLERGFLARYFTALENAVAERATAMRTEVRRLHPDVRFAFRATTPPADWFSIGLLRGLSSHEAPALLLVRERHARELMQLYNERGIVALSAFQLAPEQGRSTADWARLRPLVFGEHAGFWLDGTSSDSLARVIRRFAK
;
A
#
# COMPACT_ATOMS: atom_id res chain seq x y z
N MET A 1 -32.32 45.28 -19.18
CA MET A 1 -32.22 44.35 -18.03
C MET A 1 -31.82 42.90 -18.39
N LYS A 2 -32.08 42.37 -19.60
CA LYS A 2 -31.67 40.99 -19.97
C LYS A 2 -30.18 40.80 -20.36
N ARG A 3 -29.44 41.87 -20.68
CA ARG A 3 -28.00 41.80 -21.04
C ARG A 3 -27.05 41.74 -19.83
N SER A 4 -27.46 42.23 -18.66
CA SER A 4 -26.63 42.19 -17.44
C SER A 4 -26.64 40.82 -16.76
N TRP A 5 -27.65 39.98 -17.00
CA TRP A 5 -27.73 38.62 -16.45
C TRP A 5 -26.83 37.61 -17.18
N LEU A 6 -26.64 37.77 -18.49
CA LEU A 6 -25.71 36.90 -19.24
C LEU A 6 -24.24 37.14 -18.89
N GLY A 7 -23.86 38.38 -18.56
CA GLY A 7 -22.49 38.71 -18.13
C GLY A 7 -22.14 38.12 -16.77
N ILE A 8 -23.09 38.09 -15.82
CA ILE A 8 -22.90 37.49 -14.49
C ILE A 8 -22.84 35.96 -14.57
N LEU A 9 -23.65 35.32 -15.44
CA LEU A 9 -23.61 33.87 -15.65
C LEU A 9 -22.33 33.38 -16.36
N MET A 10 -21.74 34.17 -17.26
CA MET A 10 -20.45 33.83 -17.87
C MET A 10 -19.25 34.08 -16.94
N LEU A 11 -19.33 35.02 -15.99
CA LEU A 11 -18.29 35.23 -14.98
C LEU A 11 -18.27 34.15 -13.89
N THR A 12 -19.41 33.51 -13.58
CA THR A 12 -19.47 32.42 -12.59
C THR A 12 -19.03 31.06 -13.13
N ALA A 13 -19.10 30.84 -14.45
CA ALA A 13 -18.70 29.57 -15.06
C ALA A 13 -17.19 29.47 -15.36
N GLY A 14 -16.48 30.61 -15.40
CA GLY A 14 -15.05 30.68 -15.77
C GLY A 14 -14.04 30.65 -14.61
N CYS A 15 -14.47 30.72 -13.35
CA CYS A 15 -13.58 30.96 -12.20
C CYS A 15 -13.39 29.79 -11.21
N GLN A 16 -13.91 28.58 -11.47
CA GLN A 16 -13.90 27.49 -10.47
C GLN A 16 -13.08 26.21 -10.76
N PRO A 17 -12.24 26.07 -11.81
CA PRO A 17 -11.55 24.79 -12.02
C PRO A 17 -10.55 24.46 -10.89
N GLU A 18 -9.90 25.45 -10.29
CA GLU A 18 -8.89 25.25 -9.22
C GLU A 18 -9.51 24.90 -7.86
N ALA A 19 -10.68 25.44 -7.52
CA ALA A 19 -11.36 25.20 -6.25
C ALA A 19 -11.80 23.74 -6.06
N HIS A 20 -11.79 22.97 -7.15
CA HIS A 20 -12.10 21.55 -7.18
C HIS A 20 -10.87 20.65 -7.34
N ARG A 21 -9.66 21.21 -7.38
CA ARG A 21 -8.44 20.43 -7.55
C ARG A 21 -7.72 20.28 -6.23
N LEU A 22 -7.38 19.03 -5.92
CA LEU A 22 -6.64 18.65 -4.74
C LEU A 22 -5.34 18.00 -5.18
N LEU A 23 -4.21 18.49 -4.66
CA LEU A 23 -2.93 17.80 -4.79
C LEU A 23 -2.74 16.88 -3.60
N LEU A 24 -2.52 15.60 -3.86
CA LEU A 24 -2.06 14.64 -2.87
C LEU A 24 -0.56 14.44 -3.08
N VAL A 25 0.23 14.58 -2.01
CA VAL A 25 1.64 14.19 -1.98
C VAL A 25 1.86 13.21 -0.85
N ASP A 26 2.73 12.23 -1.10
CA ASP A 26 3.03 11.17 -0.15
C ASP A 26 4.53 10.96 -0.07
N PHE A 27 5.10 11.30 1.08
CA PHE A 27 6.54 11.20 1.34
C PHE A 27 7.03 9.75 1.47
N THR A 28 6.11 8.77 1.55
CA THR A 28 6.43 7.34 1.43
C THR A 28 6.47 6.84 -0.01
N LEU A 29 6.07 7.65 -1.00
CA LEU A 29 5.94 7.29 -2.42
C LEU A 29 5.05 6.05 -2.66
N ALA A 30 4.00 5.89 -1.85
CA ALA A 30 3.15 4.72 -1.94
C ALA A 30 2.58 4.53 -3.35
N ASP A 31 2.39 3.28 -3.73
CA ASP A 31 1.70 2.99 -4.98
C ASP A 31 0.27 3.56 -4.95
N PRO A 32 -0.26 4.09 -6.08
CA PRO A 32 -1.63 4.57 -6.19
C PRO A 32 -2.67 3.63 -5.57
N LEU A 33 -2.49 2.32 -5.71
CA LEU A 33 -3.36 1.29 -5.13
C LEU A 33 -3.56 1.44 -3.62
N LYS A 34 -2.55 1.95 -2.89
CA LYS A 34 -2.61 2.16 -1.44
C LYS A 34 -3.29 3.48 -1.05
N LEU A 35 -3.49 4.38 -2.00
CA LEU A 35 -4.02 5.73 -1.77
C LEU A 35 -5.47 5.89 -2.25
N GLU A 36 -6.00 4.90 -2.96
CA GLU A 36 -7.41 4.82 -3.38
C GLU A 36 -8.38 5.10 -2.24
N THR A 37 -8.16 4.48 -1.07
CA THR A 37 -9.04 4.65 0.10
C THR A 37 -8.93 6.05 0.70
N THR A 38 -7.73 6.63 0.67
CA THR A 38 -7.45 7.99 1.13
C THR A 38 -8.07 9.03 0.21
N ALA A 39 -8.05 8.79 -1.11
CA ALA A 39 -8.56 9.72 -2.13
C ALA A 39 -10.09 9.68 -2.25
N ALA A 40 -10.72 8.52 -2.04
CA ALA A 40 -12.15 8.31 -2.28
C ALA A 40 -13.07 9.34 -1.60
N PRO A 41 -12.92 9.70 -0.30
CA PRO A 41 -13.79 10.69 0.33
C PRO A 41 -13.71 12.09 -0.29
N TRP A 42 -12.53 12.48 -0.78
CA TRP A 42 -12.33 13.76 -1.46
C TRP A 42 -12.98 13.74 -2.84
N HIS A 43 -12.84 12.63 -3.56
CA HIS A 43 -13.52 12.44 -4.84
C HIS A 43 -15.05 12.49 -4.68
N ASP A 44 -15.60 11.79 -3.68
CA ASP A 44 -17.02 11.80 -3.33
C ASP A 44 -17.53 13.19 -2.89
N ALA A 45 -16.63 14.06 -2.43
CA ALA A 45 -16.90 15.47 -2.13
C ALA A 45 -16.79 16.39 -3.36
N GLY A 46 -16.49 15.85 -4.54
CA GLY A 46 -16.40 16.55 -5.82
C GLY A 46 -15.03 17.16 -6.12
N TYR A 47 -13.96 16.69 -5.46
CA TYR A 47 -12.59 17.03 -5.85
C TYR A 47 -12.12 16.16 -7.01
N ARG A 48 -11.37 16.78 -7.91
CA ARG A 48 -10.42 16.12 -8.80
C ARG A 48 -9.10 15.96 -8.02
N VAL A 49 -8.85 14.75 -7.51
CA VAL A 49 -7.67 14.42 -6.72
C VAL A 49 -6.52 14.05 -7.66
N GLU A 50 -5.44 14.81 -7.65
CA GLU A 50 -4.24 14.53 -8.44
C GLU A 50 -3.10 14.15 -7.50
N TYR A 51 -2.47 13.00 -7.72
CA TYR A 51 -1.38 12.44 -6.92
C TYR A 51 -0.04 12.58 -7.64
N ARG A 52 0.94 13.24 -7.00
CA ARG A 52 2.32 13.29 -7.51
C ARG A 52 3.21 12.36 -6.68
N ARG A 53 3.38 11.13 -7.17
CA ARG A 53 4.17 10.08 -6.51
C ARG A 53 5.65 10.41 -6.44
N PHE A 54 6.30 10.51 -7.60
CA PHE A 54 7.77 10.49 -7.71
C PHE A 54 8.45 11.86 -7.60
N TYR A 55 7.76 12.82 -6.98
CA TYR A 55 8.32 14.10 -6.54
C TYR A 55 7.38 14.70 -5.48
N PRO A 56 7.44 14.21 -4.22
CA PRO A 56 6.48 14.58 -3.18
C PRO A 56 6.69 16.01 -2.63
N HIS A 57 7.71 16.73 -3.11
CA HIS A 57 7.99 18.11 -2.73
C HIS A 57 7.09 19.11 -3.45
N LEU A 58 6.73 20.19 -2.76
CA LEU A 58 5.84 21.24 -3.24
C LEU A 58 6.60 22.29 -4.06
N THR A 59 5.95 22.78 -5.10
CA THR A 59 6.52 23.76 -6.03
C THR A 59 5.62 25.00 -6.13
N ARG A 60 6.15 26.10 -6.66
CA ARG A 60 5.36 27.33 -6.81
C ARG A 60 4.20 27.18 -7.80
N ALA A 61 4.36 26.36 -8.84
CA ALA A 61 3.29 26.08 -9.81
C ALA A 61 2.08 25.41 -9.17
N ASP A 62 2.27 24.67 -8.07
CA ASP A 62 1.18 23.99 -7.39
C ASP A 62 0.17 24.98 -6.77
N LEU A 63 0.67 26.11 -6.25
CA LEU A 63 -0.15 27.20 -5.67
C LEU A 63 -1.14 27.82 -6.68
N ALA A 64 -0.87 27.71 -7.97
CA ALA A 64 -1.72 28.25 -9.04
C ALA A 64 -2.66 27.18 -9.62
N ARG A 65 -2.47 25.90 -9.30
CA ARG A 65 -3.24 24.79 -9.88
C ARG A 65 -4.21 24.16 -8.89
N TYR A 66 -3.87 24.19 -7.61
CA TYR A 66 -4.58 23.48 -6.56
C TYR A 66 -4.94 24.42 -5.43
N ARG A 67 -6.19 24.36 -5.00
CA ARG A 67 -6.63 25.06 -3.79
C ARG A 67 -6.32 24.28 -2.52
N THR A 68 -6.45 22.95 -2.60
CA THR A 68 -6.26 22.05 -1.46
C THR A 68 -5.02 21.17 -1.68
N VAL A 69 -4.21 21.00 -0.64
CA VAL A 69 -3.12 20.02 -0.62
C VAL A 69 -3.31 19.06 0.56
N VAL A 70 -3.19 17.77 0.29
CA VAL A 70 -3.11 16.72 1.30
C VAL A 70 -1.66 16.23 1.34
N VAL A 71 -1.01 16.45 2.46
CA VAL A 71 0.37 16.02 2.71
C VAL A 71 0.33 14.79 3.60
N LEU A 72 0.61 13.63 3.01
CA LEU A 72 0.83 12.40 3.76
C LEU A 72 2.30 12.34 4.17
N ALA A 73 2.55 12.46 5.46
CA ALA A 73 3.89 12.49 6.00
C ALA A 73 4.66 11.19 5.77
N GLY A 74 5.98 11.30 5.87
CA GLY A 74 6.88 10.17 5.85
C GLY A 74 6.86 9.38 7.15
N ARG A 75 7.81 8.45 7.26
CA ARG A 75 8.03 7.56 8.40
C ARG A 75 9.37 7.82 9.09
N GLU A 76 10.05 8.92 8.76
CA GLU A 76 11.32 9.32 9.36
C GLU A 76 11.15 9.75 10.83
N PRO A 77 12.12 9.52 11.74
CA PRO A 77 13.42 8.88 11.56
C PRO A 77 13.41 7.35 11.63
N GLU A 78 12.32 6.72 12.05
CA GLU A 78 12.33 5.30 12.43
C GLU A 78 12.19 4.34 11.26
N ARG A 79 11.69 4.83 10.12
CA ARG A 79 11.75 4.11 8.86
C ARG A 79 12.14 5.06 7.75
N THR A 80 12.82 4.52 6.74
CA THR A 80 13.32 5.32 5.64
C THR A 80 12.18 5.79 4.74
N SER A 81 12.11 7.09 4.54
CA SER A 81 11.22 7.77 3.60
C SER A 81 11.74 9.19 3.36
N ASP A 82 11.07 9.92 2.48
CA ASP A 82 11.33 11.35 2.38
C ASP A 82 10.69 12.03 3.60
N ALA A 83 11.15 13.23 3.94
CA ALA A 83 10.57 14.07 4.98
C ALA A 83 10.31 15.47 4.41
N LEU A 84 9.42 16.21 5.07
CA LEU A 84 9.14 17.60 4.71
C LEU A 84 10.43 18.45 4.76
N THR A 85 10.72 19.15 3.68
CA THR A 85 11.89 20.03 3.55
C THR A 85 11.57 21.45 3.99
N ILE A 86 12.61 22.27 4.17
CA ILE A 86 12.43 23.71 4.43
C ILE A 86 11.65 24.40 3.29
N GLY A 87 11.86 23.98 2.03
CA GLY A 87 11.11 24.49 0.89
C GLY A 87 9.63 24.15 0.94
N ASP A 88 9.29 22.90 1.31
CA ASP A 88 7.91 22.47 1.46
C ASP A 88 7.17 23.34 2.48
N LEU A 89 7.78 23.60 3.63
CA LEU A 89 7.21 24.46 4.68
C LEU A 89 6.99 25.91 4.21
N ALA A 90 7.89 26.42 3.35
CA ALA A 90 7.73 27.74 2.75
C ALA A 90 6.52 27.79 1.80
N ILE A 91 6.37 26.77 0.94
CA ILE A 91 5.22 26.67 0.03
C ILE A 91 3.92 26.48 0.80
N LEU A 92 3.87 25.62 1.82
CA LEU A 92 2.68 25.46 2.68
C LEU A 92 2.27 26.78 3.35
N THR A 93 3.24 27.59 3.79
CA THR A 93 2.98 28.91 4.38
C THR A 93 2.39 29.88 3.35
N GLU A 94 2.88 29.85 2.10
CA GLU A 94 2.32 30.64 1.01
C GLU A 94 0.91 30.17 0.64
N TRP A 95 0.67 28.86 0.69
CA TRP A 95 -0.60 28.21 0.38
C TRP A 95 -1.74 28.72 1.24
N ILE A 96 -1.57 28.69 2.57
CA ILE A 96 -2.58 29.16 3.52
C ILE A 96 -2.80 30.68 3.46
N ARG A 97 -1.77 31.46 3.08
CA ARG A 97 -1.90 32.92 2.91
C ARG A 97 -2.71 33.30 1.68
N ARG A 98 -2.80 32.38 0.71
CA ARG A 98 -3.58 32.53 -0.52
C ARG A 98 -4.92 31.80 -0.43
N ASP A 99 -5.58 31.84 0.73
CA ASP A 99 -6.89 31.19 0.98
C ASP A 99 -6.96 29.65 0.80
N GLY A 100 -5.81 29.01 0.63
CA GLY A 100 -5.73 27.58 0.37
C GLY A 100 -5.90 26.72 1.62
N VAL A 101 -6.11 25.43 1.39
CA VAL A 101 -6.33 24.43 2.43
C VAL A 101 -5.15 23.47 2.48
N VAL A 102 -4.57 23.31 3.68
CA VAL A 102 -3.51 22.34 3.96
C VAL A 102 -4.04 21.27 4.89
N VAL A 103 -4.03 20.03 4.45
CA VAL A 103 -4.35 18.85 5.27
C VAL A 103 -3.03 18.14 5.58
N LEU A 104 -2.62 18.16 6.84
CA LEU A 104 -1.45 17.44 7.33
C LEU A 104 -1.89 16.08 7.88
N ALA A 105 -1.43 15.01 7.24
CA ALA A 105 -1.68 13.65 7.67
C ALA A 105 -0.38 13.06 8.24
N TYR A 106 -0.26 13.03 9.56
CA TYR A 106 0.92 12.48 10.21
C TYR A 106 0.89 10.95 10.23
N GLU A 107 2.05 10.31 10.15
CA GLU A 107 2.17 8.88 10.36
C GLU A 107 2.03 8.56 11.87
N PRO A 108 1.12 7.66 12.27
CA PRO A 108 1.09 7.14 13.63
C PRO A 108 2.05 5.95 13.81
N ASP A 109 2.45 5.68 15.06
CA ASP A 109 3.27 4.50 15.35
C ASP A 109 2.58 3.19 14.95
N LEU A 110 3.33 2.30 14.28
CA LEU A 110 2.85 1.00 13.78
C LEU A 110 2.58 0.02 14.93
N SER A 111 3.42 0.05 15.98
CA SER A 111 3.21 -0.67 17.22
C SER A 111 3.97 -0.03 18.37
N ALA A 112 3.68 -0.42 19.63
CA ALA A 112 4.46 0.04 20.78
C ALA A 112 5.97 -0.28 20.65
N ALA A 113 6.32 -1.31 19.87
CA ALA A 113 7.71 -1.69 19.58
C ALA A 113 8.23 -1.17 18.22
N ARG A 114 7.37 -0.58 17.38
CA ARG A 114 7.69 -0.08 16.04
C ARG A 114 7.14 1.32 15.87
N LYS A 115 7.98 2.30 16.18
CA LYS A 115 7.71 3.73 15.96
C LYS A 115 7.85 4.09 14.49
N ALA A 116 7.20 5.17 14.08
CA ALA A 116 7.31 5.75 12.73
C ALA A 116 6.99 7.24 12.76
N GLY A 117 7.64 8.05 11.93
CA GLY A 117 7.22 9.42 11.64
C GLY A 117 7.54 10.47 12.72
N THR A 118 8.45 10.21 13.66
CA THR A 118 8.78 11.20 14.71
C THR A 118 9.36 12.51 14.15
N LEU A 119 10.17 12.46 13.09
CA LEU A 119 10.78 13.65 12.46
C LEU A 119 9.69 14.45 11.77
N ASP A 120 8.85 13.77 10.99
CA ASP A 120 7.73 14.39 10.31
C ASP A 120 6.76 15.07 11.30
N ARG A 121 6.34 14.37 12.37
CA ARG A 121 5.52 14.96 13.44
C ARG A 121 6.19 16.17 14.08
N TRP A 122 7.50 16.08 14.34
CA TRP A 122 8.27 17.19 14.88
C TRP A 122 8.24 18.40 13.94
N ILE A 123 8.49 18.19 12.65
CA ILE A 123 8.50 19.24 11.62
C ILE A 123 7.10 19.88 11.51
N MET A 124 6.06 19.07 11.42
CA MET A 124 4.66 19.52 11.40
C MET A 124 4.34 20.36 12.64
N ASN A 125 4.72 19.92 13.83
CA ASN A 125 4.52 20.67 15.08
C ASN A 125 5.26 22.02 15.07
N ARG A 126 6.49 22.09 14.54
CA ARG A 126 7.21 23.36 14.39
C ARG A 126 6.53 24.31 13.42
N TRP A 127 6.01 23.77 12.31
CA TRP A 127 5.28 24.56 11.33
C TRP A 127 3.92 25.04 11.88
N LEU A 128 3.13 24.17 12.51
CA LEU A 128 1.87 24.51 13.17
C LEU A 128 2.05 25.62 14.23
N ALA A 129 3.12 25.52 15.04
CA ALA A 129 3.48 26.55 16.00
C ALA A 129 3.85 27.87 15.31
N ALA A 130 4.61 27.82 14.20
CA ALA A 130 4.97 29.01 13.45
C ALA A 130 3.76 29.74 12.85
N GLN A 131 2.75 28.99 12.39
CA GLN A 131 1.47 29.57 11.93
C GLN A 131 0.57 30.05 13.07
N GLY A 132 0.89 29.73 14.33
CA GLY A 132 0.04 30.04 15.48
C GLY A 132 -1.24 29.21 15.54
N ALA A 133 -1.26 28.02 14.89
CA ALA A 133 -2.44 27.18 14.71
C ALA A 133 -3.03 26.66 16.02
N GLY A 134 -2.24 26.60 17.10
CA GLY A 134 -2.73 26.11 18.40
C GLY A 134 -3.09 24.63 18.40
N ILE A 135 -2.56 23.86 17.44
CA ILE A 135 -2.67 22.40 17.35
C ILE A 135 -1.28 21.81 17.54
N THR A 136 -1.16 20.79 18.38
CA THR A 136 0.07 20.01 18.58
C THR A 136 -0.24 18.52 18.52
N ILE A 137 0.51 17.78 17.71
CA ILE A 137 0.47 16.33 17.62
C ILE A 137 1.26 15.76 18.80
N GLY A 138 0.62 14.94 19.64
CA GLY A 138 1.27 14.30 20.78
C GLY A 138 2.17 13.12 20.40
N ASP A 139 2.91 12.59 21.37
CA ASP A 139 3.89 11.52 21.14
C ASP A 139 3.35 10.12 21.43
N ASP A 140 2.34 9.98 22.29
CA ASP A 140 1.82 8.67 22.70
C ASP A 140 0.63 8.25 21.84
N PRO A 141 0.73 7.15 21.07
CA PRO A 141 -0.36 6.71 20.22
C PRO A 141 -1.54 6.17 21.04
N VAL A 142 -2.75 6.41 20.53
CA VAL A 142 -4.03 5.90 21.04
C VAL A 142 -4.77 5.16 19.94
N ASP A 143 -5.48 4.11 20.30
CA ASP A 143 -6.36 3.36 19.39
C ASP A 143 -7.77 3.35 20.00
N VAL A 144 -8.48 4.45 19.76
CA VAL A 144 -9.83 4.68 20.30
C VAL A 144 -10.76 5.18 19.20
N PRO A 145 -12.06 4.85 19.25
CA PRO A 145 -13.03 5.42 18.33
C PRO A 145 -13.04 6.95 18.39
N ALA A 146 -13.22 7.59 17.25
CA ALA A 146 -13.45 9.01 17.14
C ALA A 146 -14.95 9.32 17.23
N VAL A 147 -15.29 10.42 17.89
CA VAL A 147 -16.65 10.96 17.99
C VAL A 147 -16.66 12.34 17.34
N PRO A 148 -17.44 12.55 16.26
CA PRO A 148 -17.65 13.88 15.68
C PRO A 148 -18.22 14.84 16.73
N LEU A 149 -17.82 16.10 16.71
CA LEU A 149 -18.37 17.08 17.65
C LEU A 149 -19.67 17.71 17.15
N PRO A 150 -20.71 17.84 18.01
CA PRO A 150 -21.95 18.58 17.71
C PRO A 150 -21.74 20.03 17.32
N SER A 151 -20.66 20.64 17.82
CA SER A 151 -20.26 22.02 17.53
C SER A 151 -19.28 22.14 16.36
N SER A 152 -18.87 21.02 15.74
CA SER A 152 -18.08 21.08 14.51
C SER A 152 -19.02 21.45 13.36
N SER A 153 -18.61 22.34 12.46
CA SER A 153 -19.41 22.78 11.28
C SER A 153 -19.60 21.68 10.23
N LEU A 154 -19.41 20.41 10.61
CA LEU A 154 -19.59 19.22 9.81
C LEU A 154 -21.03 18.70 9.95
N ASP A 155 -22.02 19.55 9.67
CA ASP A 155 -23.47 19.33 9.94
C ASP A 155 -24.06 18.02 9.38
N ASN A 156 -23.35 17.32 8.48
CA ASN A 156 -23.78 16.08 7.83
C ASN A 156 -22.97 14.83 8.23
N ALA A 157 -21.98 14.92 9.13
CA ALA A 157 -21.12 13.79 9.47
C ALA A 157 -21.78 12.73 10.38
N GLY A 158 -22.94 13.04 10.97
CA GLY A 158 -23.52 12.27 12.07
C GLY A 158 -22.68 12.39 13.35
N PHE A 159 -23.23 11.95 14.50
CA PHE A 159 -22.54 12.02 15.80
C PHE A 159 -22.19 10.66 16.39
N ALA A 160 -22.36 9.59 15.60
CA ALA A 160 -22.03 8.25 16.04
C ALA A 160 -20.50 8.08 16.10
N PRO A 161 -19.96 7.44 17.16
CA PRO A 161 -18.56 7.07 17.18
C PRO A 161 -18.19 6.18 15.98
N PHE A 162 -17.01 6.38 15.41
CA PHE A 162 -16.49 5.63 14.27
C PHE A 162 -15.03 5.18 14.54
N PRO A 163 -14.57 4.08 13.93
CA PRO A 163 -13.18 3.64 14.09
C PRO A 163 -12.22 4.62 13.44
N ALA A 164 -11.25 5.11 14.20
CA ALA A 164 -10.23 6.06 13.75
C ALA A 164 -8.86 5.40 13.52
N GLY A 165 -8.72 4.12 13.88
CA GLY A 165 -7.44 3.43 13.93
C GLY A 165 -6.48 4.01 14.97
N ARG A 166 -5.20 3.66 14.84
CA ARG A 166 -4.12 4.27 15.65
C ARG A 166 -3.91 5.73 15.26
N ASN A 167 -3.87 6.60 16.26
CA ASN A 167 -3.70 8.04 16.13
C ASN A 167 -2.77 8.56 17.23
N HIS A 168 -2.24 9.77 17.06
CA HIS A 168 -1.68 10.52 18.18
C HIS A 168 -2.71 11.54 18.68
N PRO A 169 -2.89 11.71 19.99
CA PRO A 169 -3.81 12.70 20.51
C PRO A 169 -3.35 14.11 20.08
N LEU A 170 -4.29 14.89 19.57
CA LEU A 170 -4.07 16.27 19.21
C LEU A 170 -4.45 17.16 20.39
N SER A 171 -3.46 17.90 20.89
CA SER A 171 -3.68 18.99 21.84
C SER A 171 -4.14 20.22 21.06
N VAL A 172 -5.30 20.76 21.40
CA VAL A 172 -5.86 21.98 20.78
C VAL A 172 -5.96 23.09 21.80
N ARG A 173 -5.75 24.33 21.38
CA ARG A 173 -5.86 25.51 22.24
C ARG A 173 -7.33 25.75 22.63
N ASN A 174 -8.22 25.67 21.66
CA ASN A 174 -9.64 25.95 21.83
C ASN A 174 -10.49 24.76 21.36
N ARG A 175 -11.65 24.55 21.99
CA ARG A 175 -12.56 23.44 21.64
C ARG A 175 -13.17 23.58 20.24
N SER A 176 -13.31 24.80 19.73
CA SER A 176 -13.76 25.09 18.35
C SER A 176 -12.85 24.51 17.27
N GLN A 177 -11.59 24.23 17.61
CA GLN A 177 -10.60 23.64 16.71
C GLN A 177 -10.74 22.12 16.58
N MET A 178 -11.53 21.48 17.46
CA MET A 178 -11.72 20.04 17.46
C MET A 178 -12.87 19.68 16.51
N LEU A 179 -12.60 18.78 15.55
CA LEU A 179 -13.62 18.28 14.62
C LEU A 179 -14.12 16.90 15.03
N ALA A 180 -13.21 16.04 15.50
CA ALA A 180 -13.54 14.76 16.11
C ALA A 180 -12.60 14.48 17.30
N ARG A 181 -13.12 13.77 18.30
CA ARG A 181 -12.41 13.49 19.55
C ARG A 181 -12.38 12.02 19.92
N GLY A 182 -11.33 11.62 20.63
CA GLY A 182 -11.31 10.38 21.38
C GLY A 182 -11.89 10.58 22.78
N THR A 183 -11.33 9.90 23.77
CA THR A 183 -11.76 9.97 25.17
C THR A 183 -11.67 11.40 25.73
N SER A 184 -10.53 12.05 25.56
CA SER A 184 -10.23 13.38 26.14
C SER A 184 -9.59 14.37 25.16
N ASN A 185 -8.94 13.89 24.10
CA ASN A 185 -8.17 14.70 23.15
C ASN A 185 -8.80 14.71 21.75
N ALA A 186 -8.45 15.70 20.94
CA ALA A 186 -8.83 15.72 19.53
C ALA A 186 -8.11 14.59 18.78
N LEU A 187 -8.78 14.02 17.78
CA LEU A 187 -8.18 13.10 16.80
C LEU A 187 -8.14 13.74 15.41
N VAL A 188 -9.07 14.65 15.15
CA VAL A 188 -9.07 15.54 13.98
C VAL A 188 -9.26 16.96 14.48
N ALA A 189 -8.37 17.85 14.05
CA ALA A 189 -8.40 19.25 14.43
C ALA A 189 -8.22 20.16 13.22
N ALA A 190 -8.73 21.38 13.32
CA ALA A 190 -8.57 22.41 12.31
C ALA A 190 -8.30 23.79 12.93
N SER A 191 -7.59 24.63 12.17
CA SER A 191 -7.33 26.01 12.54
C SER A 191 -7.42 26.89 11.29
N ARG A 192 -8.09 28.03 11.43
CA ARG A 192 -8.16 29.03 10.36
C ARG A 192 -6.93 29.95 10.42
N VAL A 193 -6.28 30.23 9.30
CA VAL A 193 -5.13 31.15 9.24
C VAL A 193 -5.41 32.22 8.19
N GLY A 194 -5.84 33.41 8.63
CA GLY A 194 -6.40 34.40 7.71
C GLY A 194 -7.64 33.83 7.02
N ASP A 195 -7.60 33.78 5.69
CA ASP A 195 -8.63 33.15 4.86
C ASP A 195 -8.29 31.71 4.46
N GLY A 196 -7.16 31.16 4.90
CA GLY A 196 -6.76 29.77 4.67
C GLY A 196 -7.16 28.84 5.82
N LEU A 197 -7.01 27.54 5.59
CA LEU A 197 -7.38 26.49 6.54
C LEU A 197 -6.27 25.45 6.70
N ILE A 198 -6.00 25.06 7.94
CA ILE A 198 -5.16 23.92 8.28
C ILE A 198 -6.05 22.85 8.91
N VAL A 199 -5.93 21.61 8.43
CA VAL A 199 -6.54 20.42 9.01
C VAL A 199 -5.44 19.43 9.39
N VAL A 200 -5.54 18.82 10.57
CA VAL A 200 -4.59 17.82 11.08
C VAL A 200 -5.35 16.55 11.43
N ALA A 201 -4.92 15.42 10.86
CA ALA A 201 -5.44 14.08 11.11
C ALA A 201 -4.29 13.06 10.99
N SER A 202 -4.50 11.81 11.41
CA SER A 202 -3.52 10.75 11.10
C SER A 202 -3.70 10.24 9.67
N ARG A 203 -2.62 9.74 9.07
CA ARG A 203 -2.64 9.00 7.80
C ARG A 203 -3.61 7.82 7.87
N ASN A 204 -3.60 7.06 8.97
CA ASN A 204 -4.45 5.89 9.16
C ASN A 204 -5.94 6.26 9.11
N LEU A 205 -6.35 7.34 9.80
CA LEU A 205 -7.74 7.79 9.80
C LEU A 205 -8.18 8.16 8.39
N LEU A 206 -7.36 8.92 7.64
CA LEU A 206 -7.69 9.29 6.27
C LEU A 206 -7.80 8.08 5.33
N ALA A 207 -7.01 7.03 5.55
CA ALA A 207 -7.04 5.80 4.77
C ALA A 207 -8.17 4.82 5.16
N ALA A 208 -8.83 5.03 6.31
CA ALA A 208 -9.81 4.10 6.88
C ALA A 208 -11.24 4.22 6.30
N ALA A 209 -11.43 5.04 5.26
CA ALA A 209 -12.76 5.27 4.66
C ALA A 209 -13.47 3.99 4.20
N ARG A 210 -12.73 2.95 3.79
CA ARG A 210 -13.31 1.68 3.35
C ARG A 210 -13.55 0.66 4.47
N GLU A 211 -13.13 0.96 5.70
CA GLU A 211 -13.27 0.04 6.84
C GLU A 211 -14.64 0.13 7.52
N ASP A 212 -15.20 1.34 7.61
CA ASP A 212 -16.49 1.62 8.26
C ASP A 212 -17.23 2.76 7.53
N PRO A 213 -18.52 2.58 7.18
CA PRO A 213 -19.31 3.63 6.51
C PRO A 213 -19.35 4.96 7.27
N ARG A 214 -19.34 4.94 8.62
CA ARG A 214 -19.36 6.16 9.43
C ARG A 214 -18.05 6.94 9.31
N THR A 215 -16.93 6.24 9.20
CA THR A 215 -15.63 6.86 8.93
C THR A 215 -15.64 7.53 7.56
N ARG A 216 -16.21 6.86 6.54
CA ARG A 216 -16.40 7.45 5.20
C ARG A 216 -17.26 8.71 5.26
N ASP A 217 -18.43 8.64 5.89
CA ASP A 217 -19.37 9.77 5.95
C ASP A 217 -18.74 11.00 6.62
N PHE A 218 -17.99 10.77 7.72
CA PHE A 218 -17.21 11.83 8.36
C PHE A 218 -16.16 12.44 7.42
N LEU A 219 -15.37 11.61 6.73
CA LEU A 219 -14.33 12.08 5.81
C LEU A 219 -14.89 12.81 4.59
N VAL A 220 -16.03 12.36 4.05
CA VAL A 220 -16.74 13.05 2.96
C VAL A 220 -17.27 14.40 3.44
N ALA A 221 -17.82 14.46 4.67
CA ALA A 221 -18.25 15.72 5.27
C ALA A 221 -17.08 16.68 5.48
N LEU A 222 -15.94 16.17 5.99
CA LEU A 222 -14.70 16.93 6.14
C LEU A 222 -14.24 17.51 4.81
N ALA A 223 -14.16 16.69 3.75
CA ALA A 223 -13.76 17.14 2.42
C ALA A 223 -14.75 18.14 1.80
N ARG A 224 -16.05 18.02 2.04
CA ARG A 224 -17.02 19.04 1.60
C ARG A 224 -16.83 20.35 2.35
N TRP A 225 -16.58 20.28 3.65
CA TRP A 225 -16.36 21.44 4.50
C TRP A 225 -15.09 22.22 4.13
N THR A 226 -14.01 21.53 3.72
CA THR A 226 -12.79 22.20 3.20
C THR A 226 -13.01 22.96 1.89
N ARG A 227 -14.18 22.87 1.25
CA ARG A 227 -14.52 23.66 0.06
C ARG A 227 -15.33 24.92 0.37
N ARG A 228 -15.73 25.12 1.62
CA ARG A 228 -16.73 26.12 2.02
C ARG A 228 -16.17 27.11 3.05
N PRO A 229 -15.40 28.13 2.62
CA PRO A 229 -14.79 29.12 3.52
C PRO A 229 -15.72 29.78 4.52
N ALA A 230 -16.97 30.04 4.11
CA ALA A 230 -17.98 30.62 4.98
C ALA A 230 -18.27 29.75 6.23
N GLU A 231 -18.13 28.43 6.12
CA GLU A 231 -18.35 27.47 7.21
C GLU A 231 -17.12 27.37 8.15
N TRP A 232 -16.00 28.03 7.84
CA TRP A 232 -14.80 28.03 8.68
C TRP A 232 -14.84 29.08 9.78
N ALA A 233 -15.80 30.01 9.74
CA ALA A 233 -15.93 31.09 10.74
C ALA A 233 -16.18 30.57 12.17
N THR A 234 -16.68 29.34 12.30
CA THR A 234 -16.90 28.65 13.57
C THR A 234 -15.62 28.06 14.18
N VAL A 235 -14.54 27.95 13.39
CA VAL A 235 -13.22 27.50 13.84
C VAL A 235 -12.39 28.72 14.20
N ASP A 236 -11.76 28.69 15.37
CA ASP A 236 -10.95 29.81 15.83
C ASP A 236 -9.77 30.09 14.88
N ALA A 237 -9.50 31.38 14.72
CA ALA A 237 -8.34 31.85 13.99
C ALA A 237 -7.06 31.50 14.74
N ALA A 238 -5.99 31.28 13.98
CA ALA A 238 -4.65 31.17 14.48
C ALA A 238 -4.22 32.49 15.11
N VAL A 239 -3.57 32.41 16.27
CA VAL A 239 -3.15 33.57 17.06
C VAL A 239 -1.75 33.29 17.62
N ARG A 240 -0.93 34.35 17.71
CA ARG A 240 0.47 34.30 18.15
C ARG A 240 1.36 33.44 17.22
N PRO A 241 1.50 33.82 15.94
CA PRO A 241 2.50 33.19 15.08
C PRO A 241 3.90 33.40 15.68
N ALA A 242 4.78 32.43 15.49
CA ALA A 242 6.16 32.45 15.98
C ALA A 242 7.12 32.26 14.81
N PRO A 243 8.38 32.72 14.92
CA PRO A 243 9.39 32.37 13.93
C PRO A 243 9.54 30.86 13.83
N LEU A 244 9.60 30.33 12.59
CA LEU A 244 9.86 28.92 12.36
C LEU A 244 11.26 28.58 12.89
N ARG A 245 11.30 27.73 13.92
CA ARG A 245 12.55 27.26 14.54
C ARG A 245 12.73 25.79 14.26
N LEU A 246 13.72 25.49 13.43
CA LEU A 246 14.09 24.12 13.04
C LEU A 246 15.40 23.65 13.69
N ALA A 247 15.99 24.47 14.55
CA ALA A 247 17.12 24.05 15.38
C ALA A 247 16.70 22.90 16.32
N ASN A 248 17.61 21.96 16.55
CA ASN A 248 17.40 20.77 17.40
C ASN A 248 16.37 19.76 16.86
N ALA A 249 16.29 19.62 15.54
CA ALA A 249 15.53 18.55 14.92
C ALA A 249 16.12 17.16 15.29
N PRO A 250 15.30 16.10 15.44
CA PRO A 250 15.79 14.74 15.73
C PRO A 250 16.79 14.20 14.70
N LYS A 251 16.67 14.63 13.45
CA LYS A 251 17.59 14.40 12.34
C LYS A 251 17.76 15.70 11.55
N GLN A 252 18.82 15.77 10.74
CA GLN A 252 19.03 16.89 9.83
C GLN A 252 17.84 17.04 8.87
N ILE A 253 17.33 18.26 8.74
CA ILE A 253 16.25 18.57 7.79
C ILE A 253 16.89 19.05 6.49
N LEU A 254 16.46 18.47 5.38
CA LEU A 254 16.95 18.82 4.06
C LEU A 254 16.55 20.26 3.70
N VAL A 255 17.54 21.01 3.21
CA VAL A 255 17.35 22.35 2.65
C VAL A 255 17.13 22.18 1.16
N HIS A 256 15.87 22.02 0.77
CA HIS A 256 15.49 22.07 -0.64
C HIS A 256 14.80 23.39 -0.96
N ALA A 257 15.29 24.13 -1.94
CA ALA A 257 14.65 25.38 -2.34
C ALA A 257 13.40 25.07 -3.20
N PRO A 258 12.26 25.75 -3.00
CA PRO A 258 11.08 25.46 -3.79
C PRO A 258 11.32 25.73 -5.28
N LEU A 259 11.18 24.68 -6.09
CA LEU A 259 11.23 24.82 -7.54
C LEU A 259 10.04 25.65 -8.05
N LEU A 260 10.21 26.23 -9.23
CA LEU A 260 9.12 26.94 -9.92
C LEU A 260 8.02 25.96 -10.34
N ALA A 261 8.41 24.79 -10.86
CA ALA A 261 7.52 23.72 -11.27
C ALA A 261 8.19 22.37 -10.96
N PRO A 262 7.42 21.26 -10.91
CA PRO A 262 7.98 19.93 -10.74
C PRO A 262 8.91 19.59 -11.92
N PRO A 263 9.92 18.73 -11.73
CA PRO A 263 10.78 18.28 -12.81
C PRO A 263 9.96 17.53 -13.87
N ALA A 264 10.41 17.60 -15.13
CA ALA A 264 9.77 16.88 -16.23
C ALA A 264 9.77 15.37 -15.94
N GLY A 265 8.61 14.70 -16.09
CA GLY A 265 8.45 13.29 -15.74
C GLY A 265 7.94 13.03 -14.32
N ALA A 266 7.75 14.06 -13.50
CA ALA A 266 7.08 13.99 -12.19
C ALA A 266 5.62 14.49 -12.26
N ASP A 267 4.89 14.08 -13.29
CA ASP A 267 3.50 14.48 -13.49
C ASP A 267 2.58 13.91 -12.40
N ALA A 268 1.53 14.68 -12.08
CA ALA A 268 0.48 14.22 -11.19
C ALA A 268 -0.55 13.39 -11.96
N MET A 269 -0.92 12.22 -11.42
CA MET A 269 -1.95 11.33 -11.96
C MET A 269 -3.29 11.51 -11.24
N LEU A 270 -4.40 11.16 -11.86
CA LEU A 270 -5.73 11.26 -11.23
C LEU A 270 -5.98 10.07 -10.27
N LEU A 271 -6.53 10.34 -9.08
CA LEU A 271 -7.07 9.34 -8.17
C LEU A 271 -8.60 9.55 -7.93
N PRO A 272 -9.41 8.49 -7.76
CA PRO A 272 -9.06 7.09 -8.02
C PRO A 272 -8.61 6.88 -9.48
N GLU A 273 -7.70 5.93 -9.72
CA GLU A 273 -7.35 5.58 -11.10
C GLU A 273 -8.62 5.06 -11.80
N PRO A 274 -8.94 5.57 -13.01
CA PRO A 274 -10.16 5.19 -13.68
C PRO A 274 -10.10 3.72 -14.10
N VAL A 275 -10.89 2.88 -13.43
CA VAL A 275 -10.96 1.46 -13.73
C VAL A 275 -11.82 1.21 -14.95
N GLN A 276 -11.28 0.49 -15.93
CA GLN A 276 -12.02 0.01 -17.09
C GLN A 276 -12.61 -1.37 -16.82
N PRO A 277 -13.89 -1.60 -17.18
CA PRO A 277 -14.47 -2.94 -17.10
C PRO A 277 -13.67 -3.91 -17.95
N LEU A 278 -13.41 -5.10 -17.41
CA LEU A 278 -12.74 -6.17 -18.15
C LEU A 278 -13.63 -6.67 -19.28
N ASP A 279 -13.07 -6.69 -20.49
CA ASP A 279 -13.67 -7.38 -21.61
C ASP A 279 -13.70 -8.89 -21.35
N ARG A 280 -14.55 -9.61 -22.09
CA ARG A 280 -14.73 -11.05 -21.88
C ARG A 280 -13.44 -11.84 -22.13
N GLU A 281 -12.62 -11.37 -23.07
CA GLU A 281 -11.33 -11.98 -23.43
C GLU A 281 -10.27 -11.77 -22.34
N ASP A 282 -10.38 -10.69 -21.56
CA ASP A 282 -9.44 -10.37 -20.48
C ASP A 282 -9.75 -11.12 -19.17
N LYS A 283 -10.88 -11.82 -19.08
CA LYS A 283 -11.25 -12.55 -17.86
C LYS A 283 -10.33 -13.76 -17.66
N PRO A 284 -9.83 -13.99 -16.43
CA PRO A 284 -8.99 -15.16 -16.14
C PRO A 284 -9.74 -16.47 -16.34
N LEU A 285 -9.05 -17.48 -16.87
CA LEU A 285 -9.56 -18.85 -16.91
C LEU A 285 -9.54 -19.44 -15.49
N ILE A 286 -10.72 -19.61 -14.91
CA ILE A 286 -10.87 -20.17 -13.56
C ILE A 286 -10.72 -21.70 -13.63
N PRO A 287 -9.76 -22.30 -12.89
CA PRO A 287 -9.62 -23.75 -12.82
C PRO A 287 -10.92 -24.42 -12.36
N SER A 288 -11.26 -25.58 -12.94
CA SER A 288 -12.52 -26.27 -12.64
C SER A 288 -12.71 -26.55 -11.15
N TRP A 289 -11.67 -27.00 -10.43
CA TRP A 289 -11.77 -27.26 -8.99
C TRP A 289 -12.08 -25.99 -8.17
N ILE A 290 -11.61 -24.82 -8.60
CA ILE A 290 -11.97 -23.52 -8.00
C ILE A 290 -13.40 -23.14 -8.42
N ALA A 291 -13.77 -23.32 -9.68
CA ALA A 291 -15.12 -22.98 -10.15
C ALA A 291 -16.23 -23.77 -9.44
N HIS A 292 -15.98 -25.05 -9.11
CA HIS A 292 -16.98 -25.91 -8.47
C HIS A 292 -17.05 -25.75 -6.94
N GLN A 293 -15.92 -25.51 -6.27
CA GLN A 293 -15.84 -25.53 -4.80
C GLN A 293 -15.41 -24.19 -4.18
N GLY A 294 -14.93 -23.24 -4.98
CA GLY A 294 -14.16 -22.09 -4.51
C GLY A 294 -12.74 -22.48 -4.08
N LEU A 295 -11.86 -21.48 -4.00
CA LEU A 295 -10.49 -21.63 -3.52
C LEU A 295 -10.47 -21.68 -1.98
N ARG A 296 -10.03 -22.79 -1.36
CA ARG A 296 -10.03 -22.96 0.10
C ARG A 296 -8.67 -23.45 0.56
N VAL A 297 -7.83 -22.52 1.01
CA VAL A 297 -6.40 -22.77 1.21
C VAL A 297 -6.05 -22.81 2.69
N LEU A 298 -5.31 -23.82 3.13
CA LEU A 298 -4.53 -23.75 4.36
C LEU A 298 -3.11 -23.29 4.03
N TRP A 299 -2.68 -22.16 4.59
CA TRP A 299 -1.29 -21.74 4.55
C TRP A 299 -0.61 -22.17 5.86
N SER A 300 0.37 -23.06 5.80
CA SER A 300 1.05 -23.57 6.99
C SER A 300 2.57 -23.62 6.82
N ARG A 301 3.29 -23.66 7.93
CA ARG A 301 4.72 -23.97 7.91
C ARG A 301 4.89 -25.48 7.83
N TYR A 302 5.80 -25.94 6.97
CA TYR A 302 6.10 -27.35 6.86
C TYR A 302 6.95 -27.81 8.04
N THR A 303 6.45 -28.79 8.78
CA THR A 303 7.28 -29.70 9.58
C THR A 303 6.73 -31.12 9.41
N PRO A 304 7.57 -32.17 9.43
CA PRO A 304 7.08 -33.53 9.33
C PRO A 304 6.03 -33.89 10.40
N GLN A 305 6.21 -33.36 11.61
CA GLN A 305 5.34 -33.63 12.77
C GLN A 305 3.99 -32.90 12.68
N SER A 306 3.96 -31.71 12.09
CA SER A 306 2.73 -30.91 11.97
C SER A 306 1.97 -31.16 10.67
N PHE A 307 2.53 -31.94 9.74
CA PHE A 307 1.93 -32.15 8.43
C PHE A 307 0.63 -32.97 8.52
N GLU A 308 0.67 -34.13 9.20
CA GLU A 308 -0.51 -34.98 9.45
C GLU A 308 -1.62 -34.19 10.16
N SER A 309 -1.28 -33.46 11.23
CA SER A 309 -2.22 -32.55 11.91
C SER A 309 -2.81 -31.47 10.99
N SER A 310 -2.02 -30.95 10.04
CA SER A 310 -2.50 -29.95 9.09
C SER A 310 -3.46 -30.56 8.08
N LEU A 311 -3.20 -31.81 7.67
CA LEU A 311 -4.04 -32.57 6.76
C LEU A 311 -5.39 -32.91 7.40
N ASP A 312 -5.37 -33.44 8.63
CA ASP A 312 -6.58 -33.74 9.42
C ASP A 312 -7.46 -32.50 9.62
N PHE A 313 -6.83 -31.37 9.96
CA PHE A 313 -7.51 -30.09 10.09
C PHE A 313 -8.12 -29.66 8.76
N ALA A 314 -7.35 -29.74 7.66
CA ALA A 314 -7.80 -29.34 6.33
C ALA A 314 -8.99 -30.19 5.86
N GLU A 315 -8.98 -31.49 6.14
CA GLU A 315 -10.08 -32.40 5.81
C GLU A 315 -11.32 -32.07 6.64
N THR A 316 -11.14 -31.88 7.96
CA THR A 316 -12.22 -31.50 8.86
C THR A 316 -12.86 -30.16 8.47
N ALA A 317 -12.06 -29.21 8.00
CA ALA A 317 -12.48 -27.90 7.52
C ALA A 317 -13.00 -27.89 6.07
N ALA A 318 -12.95 -29.02 5.35
CA ALA A 318 -13.30 -29.14 3.94
C ALA A 318 -12.59 -28.12 3.03
N LEU A 319 -11.29 -27.96 3.27
CA LEU A 319 -10.38 -27.23 2.40
C LEU A 319 -10.07 -28.07 1.16
N ASN A 320 -9.52 -27.46 0.11
CA ASN A 320 -9.16 -28.17 -1.12
C ASN A 320 -7.74 -27.87 -1.61
N ALA A 321 -7.04 -26.95 -0.95
CA ALA A 321 -5.65 -26.65 -1.22
C ALA A 321 -4.82 -26.51 0.06
N LEU A 322 -3.58 -26.98 0.00
CA LEU A 322 -2.61 -26.89 1.08
C LEU A 322 -1.35 -26.20 0.56
N ALA A 323 -1.01 -25.05 1.13
CA ALA A 323 0.22 -24.33 0.84
C ALA A 323 1.18 -24.46 2.03
N THR A 324 2.33 -25.11 1.82
CA THR A 324 3.28 -25.40 2.90
C THR A 324 4.60 -24.67 2.66
N ILE A 325 4.99 -23.79 3.58
CA ILE A 325 6.28 -23.09 3.52
C ILE A 325 7.39 -24.02 4.01
N ILE A 326 8.26 -24.40 3.08
CA ILE A 326 9.43 -25.22 3.30
C ILE A 326 10.61 -24.30 3.62
N PRO A 327 11.33 -24.52 4.73
CA PRO A 327 12.51 -23.74 5.07
C PRO A 327 13.55 -23.79 3.94
N ALA A 328 14.11 -22.64 3.56
CA ALA A 328 15.10 -22.55 2.47
C ALA A 328 16.30 -23.53 2.61
N PRO A 329 16.86 -23.78 3.81
CA PRO A 329 17.94 -24.78 3.96
C PRO A 329 17.51 -26.19 3.54
N ALA A 330 16.25 -26.56 3.76
CA ALA A 330 15.74 -27.89 3.38
C ALA A 330 15.61 -28.04 1.86
N LEU A 331 15.41 -26.93 1.12
CA LEU A 331 15.39 -26.92 -0.35
C LEU A 331 16.79 -27.02 -0.97
N ALA A 332 17.83 -26.62 -0.22
CA ALA A 332 19.22 -26.74 -0.65
C ALA A 332 19.78 -28.16 -0.44
N ASP A 333 19.25 -28.90 0.54
CA ASP A 333 19.63 -30.28 0.81
C ASP A 333 18.81 -31.28 -0.03
N THR A 334 19.50 -32.02 -0.90
CA THR A 334 18.87 -33.04 -1.77
C THR A 334 18.31 -34.22 -0.98
N ILE A 335 18.88 -34.57 0.18
CA ILE A 335 18.38 -35.67 1.03
C ILE A 335 17.14 -35.19 1.79
N GLY A 336 17.22 -34.02 2.43
CA GLY A 336 16.09 -33.35 3.08
C GLY A 336 14.90 -33.17 2.15
N THR A 337 15.11 -32.61 0.95
CA THR A 337 14.08 -32.42 -0.07
C THR A 337 13.41 -33.75 -0.47
N ARG A 338 14.19 -34.82 -0.70
CA ARG A 338 13.65 -36.14 -1.05
C ARG A 338 12.84 -36.76 0.07
N ASN A 339 13.28 -36.63 1.32
CA ASN A 339 12.56 -37.16 2.47
C ASN A 339 11.23 -36.43 2.68
N ILE A 340 11.23 -35.10 2.58
CA ILE A 340 10.02 -34.26 2.59
C ILE A 340 9.04 -34.72 1.52
N TRP A 341 9.54 -34.87 0.29
CA TRP A 341 8.70 -35.33 -0.83
C TRP A 341 8.09 -36.71 -0.56
N ARG A 342 8.91 -37.70 -0.20
CA ARG A 342 8.46 -39.08 -0.03
C ARG A 342 7.33 -39.18 1.00
N SER A 343 7.47 -38.57 2.18
CA SER A 343 6.43 -38.64 3.20
C SER A 343 5.18 -37.87 2.82
N THR A 344 5.33 -36.67 2.24
CA THR A 344 4.20 -35.77 1.96
C THR A 344 3.38 -36.22 0.76
N ALA A 345 4.05 -36.70 -0.29
CA ALA A 345 3.39 -37.08 -1.54
C ALA A 345 2.56 -38.34 -1.42
N GLU A 346 3.06 -39.35 -0.70
CA GLU A 346 2.34 -40.61 -0.48
C GLU A 346 1.05 -40.36 0.30
N GLU A 347 1.11 -39.51 1.33
CA GLU A 347 -0.05 -39.15 2.14
C GLU A 347 -1.09 -38.36 1.31
N LEU A 348 -0.64 -37.33 0.58
CA LEU A 348 -1.53 -36.49 -0.22
C LEU A 348 -2.19 -37.23 -1.39
N GLN A 349 -1.58 -38.28 -1.95
CA GLN A 349 -2.19 -39.10 -3.00
C GLN A 349 -3.48 -39.79 -2.57
N THR A 350 -3.62 -40.08 -1.27
CA THR A 350 -4.85 -40.68 -0.73
C THR A 350 -5.97 -39.65 -0.55
N THR A 351 -5.70 -38.39 -0.85
CA THR A 351 -6.59 -37.26 -0.65
C THR A 351 -6.93 -36.55 -1.97
N SER A 352 -7.92 -35.66 -1.93
CA SER A 352 -8.23 -34.76 -3.06
C SER A 352 -7.54 -33.40 -2.98
N PHE A 353 -6.55 -33.22 -2.09
CA PHE A 353 -5.92 -31.93 -1.86
C PHE A 353 -4.99 -31.54 -3.00
N ARG A 354 -5.01 -30.23 -3.30
CA ARG A 354 -4.07 -29.59 -4.22
C ARG A 354 -2.91 -28.99 -3.43
N TRP A 355 -1.70 -29.45 -3.69
CA TRP A 355 -0.52 -29.01 -2.93
C TRP A 355 0.24 -27.89 -3.62
N PHE A 356 0.65 -26.91 -2.81
CA PHE A 356 1.47 -25.76 -3.19
C PHE A 356 2.66 -25.65 -2.24
N PRO A 357 3.74 -26.43 -2.44
CA PRO A 357 4.97 -26.23 -1.69
C PRO A 357 5.52 -24.84 -2.01
N GLY A 358 5.99 -24.15 -0.97
CA GLY A 358 6.48 -22.79 -1.10
C GLY A 358 7.69 -22.47 -0.26
N VAL A 359 8.14 -21.23 -0.36
CA VAL A 359 9.27 -20.67 0.39
C VAL A 359 8.98 -19.22 0.74
N ALA A 360 9.58 -18.69 1.80
CA ALA A 360 9.54 -17.26 2.07
C ALA A 360 10.62 -16.52 1.28
N LEU A 361 10.27 -15.41 0.64
CA LEU A 361 11.20 -14.67 -0.22
C LEU A 361 12.44 -14.20 0.54
N ILE A 362 12.27 -13.70 1.77
CA ILE A 362 13.39 -13.25 2.62
C ILE A 362 14.31 -14.39 3.07
N GLU A 363 13.84 -15.63 3.08
CA GLU A 363 14.64 -16.79 3.51
C GLU A 363 15.55 -17.31 2.40
N LEU A 364 15.31 -16.89 1.14
CA LEU A 364 16.17 -17.28 0.04
C LEU A 364 17.54 -16.62 0.22
N PRO A 365 18.63 -17.40 0.27
CA PRO A 365 19.95 -16.84 0.52
C PRO A 365 20.33 -15.88 -0.61
N SER A 366 20.79 -14.69 -0.26
CA SER A 366 21.51 -13.86 -1.22
C SER A 366 22.94 -14.39 -1.31
N ALA A 367 23.30 -15.03 -2.43
CA ALA A 367 24.71 -15.20 -2.79
C ALA A 367 25.28 -13.94 -3.45
N GLY A 368 24.48 -12.87 -3.53
CA GLY A 368 24.76 -11.61 -4.20
C GLY A 368 24.72 -10.44 -3.23
N ALA A 369 24.53 -9.23 -3.77
CA ALA A 369 24.39 -8.03 -2.95
C ALA A 369 23.01 -7.99 -2.28
N ASP A 370 22.95 -7.31 -1.13
CA ASP A 370 21.69 -6.89 -0.53
C ASP A 370 21.17 -5.63 -1.25
N GLU A 371 19.86 -5.41 -1.14
CA GLU A 371 19.22 -4.21 -1.65
C GLU A 371 19.71 -2.96 -0.95
N VAL A 372 19.59 -1.83 -1.65
CA VAL A 372 19.86 -0.50 -1.10
C VAL A 372 18.59 0.33 -1.18
N ASP A 373 18.22 0.96 -0.07
CA ASP A 373 17.11 1.90 -0.02
C ASP A 373 17.45 3.26 -0.64
N ARG A 374 16.44 4.12 -0.71
CA ARG A 374 16.54 5.47 -1.27
C ARG A 374 17.58 6.37 -0.58
N HIS A 375 18.01 6.07 0.64
CA HIS A 375 19.03 6.86 1.35
C HIS A 375 20.45 6.30 1.18
N GLY A 376 20.60 5.19 0.46
CA GLY A 376 21.88 4.52 0.29
C GLY A 376 22.19 3.48 1.36
N ASP A 377 21.24 3.16 2.25
CA ASP A 377 21.41 2.18 3.32
C ASP A 377 21.05 0.77 2.85
N LEU A 378 21.75 -0.24 3.38
CA LEU A 378 21.46 -1.64 3.09
C LEU A 378 20.14 -2.07 3.72
N THR A 379 19.35 -2.84 2.97
CA THR A 379 18.11 -3.43 3.44
C THR A 379 18.22 -4.96 3.53
N PRO A 380 17.47 -5.61 4.43
CA PRO A 380 17.61 -7.06 4.69
C PRO A 380 16.86 -7.91 3.65
N VAL A 381 16.98 -7.57 2.35
CA VAL A 381 16.47 -8.36 1.23
C VAL A 381 17.50 -8.42 0.09
N PRO A 382 17.50 -9.47 -0.74
CA PRO A 382 18.43 -9.58 -1.86
C PRO A 382 18.20 -8.49 -2.92
N CYS A 383 19.27 -7.99 -3.53
CA CYS A 383 19.23 -7.09 -4.69
C CYS A 383 18.39 -7.70 -5.82
N GLY A 384 17.24 -7.11 -6.12
CA GLY A 384 16.13 -7.78 -6.78
C GLY A 384 16.43 -8.15 -8.23
N LEU A 385 17.31 -7.43 -8.92
CA LEU A 385 17.80 -7.72 -10.27
C LEU A 385 19.25 -8.21 -10.30
N ASP A 386 19.81 -8.65 -9.18
CA ASP A 386 21.10 -9.35 -9.19
C ASP A 386 20.98 -10.70 -9.91
N SER A 387 21.80 -10.90 -10.95
CA SER A 387 21.84 -12.14 -11.71
C SER A 387 22.25 -13.36 -10.88
N LEU A 388 23.00 -13.18 -9.79
CA LEU A 388 23.35 -14.26 -8.87
C LEU A 388 22.15 -14.68 -8.03
N PHE A 389 21.37 -13.74 -7.49
CA PHE A 389 20.14 -14.05 -6.75
C PHE A 389 19.17 -14.89 -7.60
N TRP A 390 18.94 -14.49 -8.85
CA TRP A 390 18.04 -15.23 -9.75
C TRP A 390 18.57 -16.62 -10.12
N ARG A 391 19.86 -16.75 -10.44
CA ARG A 391 20.43 -18.02 -10.94
C ARG A 391 20.76 -19.01 -9.84
N SER A 392 21.11 -18.54 -8.65
CA SER A 392 21.58 -19.38 -7.54
C SER A 392 20.52 -19.64 -6.48
N SER A 393 19.49 -18.79 -6.37
CA SER A 393 18.52 -18.87 -5.27
C SER A 393 17.09 -18.98 -5.79
N LEU A 394 16.57 -17.95 -6.46
CA LEU A 394 15.14 -17.88 -6.80
C LEU A 394 14.72 -18.93 -7.84
N ARG A 395 15.38 -19.00 -9.01
CA ARG A 395 15.05 -20.01 -10.04
C ARG A 395 15.28 -21.44 -9.55
N PRO A 396 16.41 -21.77 -8.87
CA PRO A 396 16.60 -23.10 -8.30
C PRO A 396 15.50 -23.49 -7.30
N ALA A 397 15.09 -22.59 -6.40
CA ALA A 397 14.01 -22.87 -5.46
C ALA A 397 12.71 -23.24 -6.18
N TYR A 398 12.29 -22.43 -7.17
CA TYR A 398 11.09 -22.73 -7.97
C TYR A 398 11.20 -24.05 -8.74
N ARG A 399 12.38 -24.38 -9.30
CA ARG A 399 12.59 -25.65 -10.00
C ARG A 399 12.58 -26.84 -9.04
N THR A 400 13.15 -26.71 -7.85
CA THR A 400 13.11 -27.75 -6.81
C THR A 400 11.67 -27.97 -6.36
N LEU A 401 10.93 -26.91 -6.05
CA LEU A 401 9.52 -26.98 -5.63
C LEU A 401 8.64 -27.61 -6.72
N ALA A 402 8.82 -27.23 -8.00
CA ALA A 402 8.09 -27.81 -9.12
C ALA A 402 8.44 -29.30 -9.36
N ARG A 403 9.67 -29.72 -9.03
CA ARG A 403 10.10 -31.11 -9.11
C ARG A 403 9.64 -31.96 -7.95
N LEU A 404 9.18 -31.36 -6.85
CA LEU A 404 8.61 -32.12 -5.75
C LEU A 404 7.54 -33.04 -6.32
N GLY A 405 6.64 -32.58 -7.21
CA GLY A 405 5.62 -33.40 -7.89
C GLY A 405 6.04 -34.80 -8.41
N GLY A 406 7.33 -35.04 -8.68
CA GLY A 406 7.91 -36.39 -8.75
C GLY A 406 7.14 -37.35 -9.67
N ALA A 407 6.81 -38.53 -9.14
CA ALA A 407 6.02 -39.56 -9.83
C ALA A 407 4.49 -39.31 -9.78
N HIS A 408 4.04 -38.27 -9.06
CA HIS A 408 2.63 -37.99 -8.80
C HIS A 408 2.30 -36.52 -9.11
N PRO A 409 2.41 -36.12 -10.39
CA PRO A 409 2.19 -34.73 -10.80
C PRO A 409 0.79 -34.22 -10.43
N ASP A 410 -0.21 -35.10 -10.37
CA ASP A 410 -1.61 -34.72 -10.12
C ASP A 410 -1.85 -34.09 -8.73
N VAL A 411 -0.99 -34.37 -7.75
CA VAL A 411 -1.05 -33.80 -6.40
C VAL A 411 -0.52 -32.35 -6.38
N LEU A 412 0.48 -32.06 -7.20
CA LEU A 412 1.13 -30.75 -7.26
C LEU A 412 0.31 -29.80 -8.14
N ALA A 413 -0.38 -28.84 -7.53
CA ALA A 413 -1.15 -27.84 -8.28
C ALA A 413 -0.34 -26.60 -8.63
N GLY A 414 0.74 -26.32 -7.89
CA GLY A 414 1.52 -25.12 -8.08
C GLY A 414 2.70 -24.96 -7.14
N VAL A 415 3.32 -23.80 -7.20
CA VAL A 415 4.41 -23.36 -6.30
C VAL A 415 3.96 -22.10 -5.58
N ALA A 416 4.28 -22.00 -4.28
CA ALA A 416 3.93 -20.85 -3.45
C ALA A 416 5.14 -19.96 -3.09
N LEU A 417 4.91 -18.67 -2.91
CA LEU A 417 5.91 -17.71 -2.40
C LEU A 417 5.29 -16.81 -1.33
N ASP A 418 5.96 -16.68 -0.18
CA ASP A 418 5.59 -15.70 0.85
C ASP A 418 6.21 -14.33 0.53
N LEU A 419 5.40 -13.40 0.04
CA LEU A 419 5.82 -12.05 -0.30
C LEU A 419 5.80 -11.10 0.91
N ASP A 420 4.94 -11.34 1.90
CA ASP A 420 4.81 -10.47 3.09
C ASP A 420 6.16 -10.24 3.79
N SER A 421 7.02 -11.26 3.74
CA SER A 421 8.36 -11.23 4.31
C SER A 421 9.29 -10.17 3.72
N ALA A 422 9.07 -9.72 2.48
CA ALA A 422 10.01 -8.88 1.73
C ALA A 422 9.40 -7.66 1.04
N MET A 423 8.07 -7.61 0.85
CA MET A 423 7.38 -6.47 0.21
C MET A 423 7.71 -5.12 0.85
N THR A 424 7.80 -5.12 2.18
CA THR A 424 8.04 -3.89 2.93
C THR A 424 9.44 -3.31 2.66
N PRO A 425 10.53 -4.09 2.75
CA PRO A 425 11.85 -3.66 2.29
C PRO A 425 11.90 -3.19 0.82
N TYR A 426 11.30 -3.93 -0.12
CA TYR A 426 11.33 -3.57 -1.55
C TYR A 426 10.59 -2.27 -1.88
N ALA A 427 9.60 -1.87 -1.07
CA ALA A 427 8.83 -0.65 -1.30
C ALA A 427 9.68 0.63 -1.31
N ASP A 428 10.79 0.64 -0.58
CA ASP A 428 11.68 1.80 -0.43
C ASP A 428 13.07 1.59 -1.06
N ALA A 429 13.27 0.46 -1.74
CA ALA A 429 14.55 0.00 -2.29
C ALA A 429 14.56 -0.11 -3.82
N GLY A 430 15.63 -0.69 -4.36
CA GLY A 430 15.90 -0.77 -5.79
C GLY A 430 17.06 0.12 -6.22
N PHE A 431 17.97 0.49 -5.32
CA PHE A 431 19.16 1.31 -5.63
C PHE A 431 20.48 0.55 -5.49
N CYS A 432 20.44 -0.77 -5.25
CA CYS A 432 21.64 -1.59 -5.33
C CYS A 432 22.23 -1.53 -6.74
N ASP A 433 23.50 -1.90 -6.87
CA ASP A 433 24.25 -1.75 -8.12
C ASP A 433 23.64 -2.45 -9.34
N ALA A 434 23.07 -3.64 -9.16
CA ALA A 434 22.47 -4.39 -10.26
C ALA A 434 21.18 -3.69 -10.74
N ASP A 435 20.31 -3.35 -9.80
CA ASP A 435 19.03 -2.70 -10.04
C ASP A 435 19.22 -1.33 -10.65
N TYR A 436 20.13 -0.53 -10.09
CA TYR A 436 20.45 0.79 -10.59
C TYR A 436 20.93 0.78 -12.05
N ARG A 437 21.80 -0.15 -12.43
CA ARG A 437 22.22 -0.28 -13.82
C ARG A 437 21.07 -0.66 -14.75
N VAL A 438 20.19 -1.57 -14.33
CA VAL A 438 19.02 -1.98 -15.13
C VAL A 438 18.02 -0.84 -15.26
N GLY A 439 17.73 -0.14 -14.17
CA GLY A 439 16.83 1.01 -14.17
C GLY A 439 17.34 2.14 -15.05
N LEU A 440 18.64 2.48 -14.95
CA LEU A 440 19.27 3.48 -15.82
C LEU A 440 19.22 3.10 -17.30
N ALA A 441 19.41 1.80 -17.64
CA ALA A 441 19.32 1.34 -19.02
C ALA A 441 17.92 1.55 -19.61
N GLY A 442 16.86 1.44 -18.80
CA GLY A 442 15.48 1.72 -19.20
C GLY A 442 15.14 3.22 -19.39
N LEU A 443 16.02 4.13 -18.98
CA LEU A 443 15.79 5.57 -19.13
C LEU A 443 16.10 6.10 -20.54
N GLY A 444 16.75 5.31 -21.42
CA GLY A 444 17.06 5.72 -22.79
C GLY A 444 17.87 7.02 -22.88
N LEU A 445 18.79 7.23 -21.93
CA LEU A 445 19.62 8.43 -21.85
C LEU A 445 20.80 8.38 -22.83
N GLU A 446 21.35 9.55 -23.16
CA GLU A 446 22.60 9.64 -23.89
C GLU A 446 23.76 9.00 -23.10
N ARG A 447 24.74 8.45 -23.83
CA ARG A 447 25.83 7.68 -23.25
C ARG A 447 26.61 8.44 -22.17
N ALA A 448 26.93 9.71 -22.42
CA ALA A 448 27.68 10.53 -21.49
C ALA A 448 26.92 10.73 -20.17
N GLU A 449 25.60 10.88 -20.23
CA GLU A 449 24.78 11.06 -19.04
C GLU A 449 24.58 9.75 -18.28
N LEU A 450 24.41 8.64 -19.01
CA LEU A 450 24.38 7.31 -18.43
C LEU A 450 25.68 6.98 -17.68
N ASP A 451 26.85 7.28 -18.26
CA ASP A 451 28.16 7.04 -17.63
C ASP A 451 28.33 7.88 -16.35
N ARG A 452 27.89 9.15 -16.36
CA ARG A 452 27.88 10.00 -15.15
C ARG A 452 27.00 9.43 -14.06
N LEU A 453 25.75 9.06 -14.39
CA LEU A 453 24.81 8.51 -13.41
C LEU A 453 25.28 7.17 -12.87
N THR A 454 25.89 6.32 -13.70
CA THR A 454 26.43 5.01 -13.30
C THR A 454 27.55 5.13 -12.25
N ALA A 455 28.34 6.21 -12.30
CA ALA A 455 29.44 6.45 -11.36
C ALA A 455 28.97 6.94 -9.97
N LEU A 456 27.67 7.21 -9.78
CA LEU A 456 27.16 7.74 -8.51
C LEU A 456 27.18 6.69 -7.38
N PRO A 457 27.66 7.06 -6.18
CA PRO A 457 27.55 6.20 -5.01
C PRO A 457 26.08 6.07 -4.56
N PRO A 458 25.68 4.97 -3.90
CA PRO A 458 24.29 4.70 -3.53
C PRO A 458 23.55 5.86 -2.85
N VAL A 459 24.21 6.53 -1.90
CA VAL A 459 23.66 7.63 -1.08
C VAL A 459 23.15 8.85 -1.86
N VAL A 460 23.53 9.04 -3.13
CA VAL A 460 23.04 10.15 -3.96
C VAL A 460 22.19 9.71 -5.15
N ARG A 461 21.97 8.41 -5.34
CA ARG A 461 21.25 7.88 -6.52
C ARG A 461 19.81 8.35 -6.54
N TYR A 462 19.09 8.18 -5.43
CA TYR A 462 17.69 8.57 -5.31
C TYR A 462 17.49 10.06 -5.57
N ASP A 463 18.15 10.93 -4.79
CA ASP A 463 18.03 12.38 -4.92
C ASP A 463 18.36 12.87 -6.34
N THR A 464 19.37 12.28 -6.97
CA THR A 464 19.73 12.64 -8.35
C THR A 464 18.62 12.28 -9.34
N LEU A 465 17.98 11.12 -9.19
CA LEU A 465 16.86 10.72 -10.05
C LEU A 465 15.57 11.49 -9.73
N LEU A 466 15.35 11.82 -8.45
CA LEU A 466 14.24 12.64 -7.96
C LEU A 466 14.27 14.03 -8.59
N GLU A 467 15.39 14.74 -8.45
CA GLU A 467 15.58 16.11 -8.94
C GLU A 467 15.51 16.22 -10.47
N ARG A 468 15.75 15.11 -11.16
CA ARG A 468 15.66 15.04 -12.63
C ARG A 468 14.32 14.53 -13.15
N GLY A 469 13.40 14.14 -12.26
CA GLY A 469 12.10 13.57 -12.64
C GLY A 469 12.21 12.20 -13.33
N PHE A 470 13.27 11.44 -13.06
CA PHE A 470 13.53 10.14 -13.69
C PHE A 470 12.97 8.95 -12.92
N LEU A 471 12.60 9.13 -11.64
CA LEU A 471 12.15 8.04 -10.76
C LEU A 471 10.99 7.22 -11.32
N ALA A 472 9.99 7.85 -11.94
CA ALA A 472 8.84 7.14 -12.51
C ALA A 472 9.28 6.11 -13.56
N ARG A 473 10.05 6.58 -14.55
CA ARG A 473 10.56 5.74 -15.65
C ARG A 473 11.56 4.70 -15.14
N TYR A 474 12.34 5.06 -14.13
CA TYR A 474 13.30 4.17 -13.47
C TYR A 474 12.59 2.97 -12.82
N PHE A 475 11.60 3.21 -11.95
CA PHE A 475 10.86 2.12 -11.30
C PHE A 475 10.06 1.27 -12.30
N THR A 476 9.46 1.88 -13.33
CA THR A 476 8.84 1.14 -14.44
C THR A 476 9.84 0.20 -15.12
N ALA A 477 11.08 0.65 -15.34
CA ALA A 477 12.13 -0.19 -15.93
C ALA A 477 12.52 -1.37 -15.03
N LEU A 478 12.61 -1.15 -13.71
CA LEU A 478 12.86 -2.23 -12.75
C LEU A 478 11.74 -3.28 -12.78
N GLU A 479 10.49 -2.84 -12.71
CA GLU A 479 9.31 -3.70 -12.75
C GLU A 479 9.25 -4.52 -14.05
N ASN A 480 9.57 -3.90 -15.20
CA ASN A 480 9.66 -4.55 -16.51
C ASN A 480 10.72 -5.65 -16.51
N ALA A 481 11.92 -5.35 -16.01
CA ALA A 481 13.00 -6.32 -15.95
C ALA A 481 12.68 -7.52 -15.04
N VAL A 482 11.99 -7.29 -13.90
CA VAL A 482 11.53 -8.39 -13.04
C VAL A 482 10.49 -9.25 -13.77
N ALA A 483 9.52 -8.63 -14.43
CA ALA A 483 8.49 -9.35 -15.17
C ALA A 483 9.05 -10.21 -16.31
N GLU A 484 10.08 -9.74 -17.02
CA GLU A 484 10.78 -10.52 -18.04
C GLU A 484 11.47 -11.75 -17.43
N ARG A 485 12.20 -11.58 -16.32
CA ARG A 485 12.86 -12.69 -15.63
C ARG A 485 11.88 -13.69 -15.05
N ALA A 486 10.78 -13.20 -14.49
CA ALA A 486 9.68 -14.00 -13.99
C ALA A 486 9.00 -14.80 -15.11
N THR A 487 8.80 -14.21 -16.30
CA THR A 487 8.26 -14.89 -17.48
C THR A 487 9.17 -16.03 -17.95
N ALA A 488 10.48 -15.81 -17.96
CA ALA A 488 11.46 -16.85 -18.27
C ALA A 488 11.40 -17.99 -17.24
N MET A 489 11.34 -17.66 -15.95
CA MET A 489 11.20 -18.64 -14.86
C MET A 489 9.90 -19.44 -14.97
N ARG A 490 8.77 -18.78 -15.25
CA ARG A 490 7.48 -19.44 -15.52
C ARG A 490 7.60 -20.48 -16.63
N THR A 491 8.24 -20.10 -17.73
CA THR A 491 8.43 -20.98 -18.90
C THR A 491 9.26 -22.21 -18.51
N GLU A 492 10.31 -22.03 -17.71
CA GLU A 492 11.12 -23.15 -17.21
C GLU A 492 10.36 -24.08 -16.29
N VAL A 493 9.56 -23.53 -15.38
CA VAL A 493 8.77 -24.30 -14.42
C VAL A 493 7.64 -25.06 -15.15
N ARG A 494 6.96 -24.43 -16.12
CA ARG A 494 5.93 -25.09 -16.94
C ARG A 494 6.47 -26.20 -17.83
N ARG A 495 7.73 -26.15 -18.26
CA ARG A 495 8.36 -27.28 -18.95
C ARG A 495 8.50 -28.52 -18.06
N LEU A 496 8.59 -28.34 -16.75
CA LEU A 496 8.62 -29.43 -15.77
C LEU A 496 7.21 -29.91 -15.43
N HIS A 497 6.25 -28.98 -15.34
CA HIS A 497 4.87 -29.26 -14.98
C HIS A 497 3.91 -28.30 -15.72
N PRO A 498 3.33 -28.69 -16.87
CA PRO A 498 2.56 -27.78 -17.74
C PRO A 498 1.42 -27.01 -17.05
N ASP A 499 0.71 -27.66 -16.15
CA ASP A 499 -0.46 -27.09 -15.45
C ASP A 499 -0.12 -26.39 -14.12
N VAL A 500 1.17 -26.15 -13.86
CA VAL A 500 1.64 -25.52 -12.62
C VAL A 500 1.12 -24.09 -12.49
N ARG A 501 0.59 -23.77 -11.32
CA ARG A 501 0.13 -22.42 -10.95
C ARG A 501 1.08 -21.78 -9.93
N PHE A 502 0.94 -20.48 -9.75
CA PHE A 502 1.75 -19.72 -8.81
C PHE A 502 0.85 -19.11 -7.74
N ALA A 503 1.14 -19.40 -6.48
CA ALA A 503 0.40 -18.88 -5.33
C ALA A 503 1.28 -17.90 -4.55
N PHE A 504 0.69 -16.82 -4.06
CA PHE A 504 1.40 -15.78 -3.33
C PHE A 504 0.64 -15.44 -2.06
N ARG A 505 1.32 -15.51 -0.92
CA ARG A 505 0.82 -14.90 0.31
C ARG A 505 1.29 -13.46 0.36
N ALA A 506 0.32 -12.55 0.39
CA ALA A 506 0.52 -11.13 0.54
C ALA A 506 -0.68 -10.56 1.30
N THR A 507 -0.61 -10.51 2.63
CA THR A 507 -1.74 -10.06 3.47
C THR A 507 -2.21 -8.66 3.11
N THR A 508 -1.30 -7.80 2.64
CA THR A 508 -1.64 -6.54 1.96
C THR A 508 -1.42 -6.66 0.45
N PRO A 509 -2.21 -5.96 -0.39
CA PRO A 509 -1.98 -5.93 -1.84
C PRO A 509 -0.52 -5.59 -2.21
N PRO A 510 0.16 -6.45 -2.98
CA PRO A 510 1.47 -6.13 -3.57
C PRO A 510 1.45 -4.80 -4.32
N ALA A 511 2.45 -3.97 -4.06
CA ALA A 511 2.53 -2.62 -4.62
C ALA A 511 3.97 -2.09 -4.78
N ASP A 512 4.97 -2.88 -4.39
CA ASP A 512 6.38 -2.63 -4.69
C ASP A 512 6.73 -3.15 -6.09
N TRP A 513 7.72 -2.52 -6.72
CA TRP A 513 8.14 -2.79 -8.10
C TRP A 513 8.56 -4.25 -8.32
N PHE A 514 9.14 -4.90 -7.29
CA PHE A 514 9.59 -6.29 -7.38
C PHE A 514 8.41 -7.26 -7.37
N SER A 515 7.51 -7.14 -6.40
CA SER A 515 6.36 -8.01 -6.26
C SER A 515 5.36 -7.84 -7.42
N ILE A 516 5.13 -6.60 -7.87
CA ILE A 516 4.32 -6.32 -9.08
C ILE A 516 4.95 -6.97 -10.31
N GLY A 517 6.26 -6.79 -10.52
CA GLY A 517 6.98 -7.43 -11.62
C GLY A 517 6.89 -8.96 -11.58
N LEU A 518 7.03 -9.57 -10.39
CA LEU A 518 6.90 -11.01 -10.21
C LEU A 518 5.49 -11.51 -10.57
N LEU A 519 4.45 -10.86 -10.04
CA LEU A 519 3.06 -11.21 -10.33
C LEU A 519 2.77 -11.10 -11.84
N ARG A 520 3.25 -10.03 -12.49
CA ARG A 520 3.04 -9.82 -13.92
C ARG A 520 3.71 -10.91 -14.76
N GLY A 521 4.96 -11.27 -14.45
CA GLY A 521 5.66 -12.31 -15.22
C GLY A 521 5.19 -13.75 -14.93
N LEU A 522 4.70 -14.03 -13.73
CA LEU A 522 4.25 -15.37 -13.33
C LEU A 522 2.77 -15.64 -13.66
N SER A 523 1.94 -14.61 -13.84
CA SER A 523 0.53 -14.76 -14.19
C SER A 523 0.25 -14.76 -15.69
N SER A 524 -0.83 -15.43 -16.10
CA SER A 524 -1.38 -15.38 -17.46
C SER A 524 -2.88 -15.66 -17.42
N HIS A 525 -3.64 -15.32 -18.47
CA HIS A 525 -5.07 -15.65 -18.55
C HIS A 525 -5.37 -17.15 -18.38
N GLU A 526 -4.54 -18.03 -18.94
CA GLU A 526 -4.70 -19.49 -18.81
C GLU A 526 -4.35 -20.04 -17.42
N ALA A 527 -3.55 -19.31 -16.65
CA ALA A 527 -3.11 -19.71 -15.32
C ALA A 527 -2.94 -18.46 -14.46
N PRO A 528 -4.06 -17.92 -13.94
CA PRO A 528 -4.00 -16.77 -13.06
C PRO A 528 -3.17 -17.07 -11.81
N ALA A 529 -2.47 -16.07 -11.30
CA ALA A 529 -1.84 -16.16 -9.99
C ALA A 529 -2.90 -16.31 -8.90
N LEU A 530 -2.64 -17.13 -7.88
CA LEU A 530 -3.50 -17.26 -6.71
C LEU A 530 -2.98 -16.33 -5.62
N LEU A 531 -3.71 -15.26 -5.33
CA LEU A 531 -3.29 -14.21 -4.41
C LEU A 531 -4.05 -14.31 -3.08
N LEU A 532 -3.34 -14.64 -2.00
CA LEU A 532 -3.90 -14.78 -0.66
C LEU A 532 -3.75 -13.46 0.09
N VAL A 533 -4.85 -12.71 0.23
CA VAL A 533 -4.89 -11.32 0.71
C VAL A 533 -5.89 -11.12 1.85
N ARG A 534 -5.82 -9.97 2.53
CA ARG A 534 -6.84 -9.48 3.47
C ARG A 534 -7.68 -8.32 2.91
N GLU A 535 -7.44 -7.93 1.65
CA GLU A 535 -8.22 -6.88 0.99
C GLU A 535 -9.68 -7.29 0.88
N ARG A 536 -10.62 -6.37 1.18
CA ARG A 536 -12.06 -6.66 1.11
C ARG A 536 -12.65 -6.33 -0.27
N HIS A 537 -12.03 -5.43 -1.01
CA HIS A 537 -12.49 -4.92 -2.30
C HIS A 537 -11.70 -5.56 -3.45
N ALA A 538 -11.64 -6.90 -3.46
CA ALA A 538 -10.78 -7.60 -4.40
C ALA A 538 -11.15 -7.40 -5.86
N ARG A 539 -12.42 -7.20 -6.24
CA ARG A 539 -12.77 -7.03 -7.67
C ARG A 539 -12.12 -5.79 -8.28
N GLU A 540 -12.20 -4.65 -7.60
CA GLU A 540 -11.57 -3.40 -8.03
C GLU A 540 -10.04 -3.57 -8.07
N LEU A 541 -9.46 -4.19 -7.03
CA LEU A 541 -8.03 -4.51 -7.01
C LEU A 541 -7.60 -5.39 -8.20
N MET A 542 -8.37 -6.45 -8.50
CA MET A 542 -8.06 -7.36 -9.61
C MET A 542 -8.19 -6.65 -10.96
N GLN A 543 -9.11 -5.70 -11.11
CA GLN A 543 -9.23 -4.89 -12.32
C GLN A 543 -8.02 -3.96 -12.49
N LEU A 544 -7.62 -3.25 -11.45
CA LEU A 544 -6.42 -2.41 -11.45
C LEU A 544 -5.15 -3.22 -11.72
N TYR A 545 -5.06 -4.43 -11.17
CA TYR A 545 -3.98 -5.37 -11.49
C TYR A 545 -4.00 -5.82 -12.94
N ASN A 546 -5.17 -6.10 -13.51
CA ASN A 546 -5.27 -6.50 -14.91
C ASN A 546 -4.84 -5.38 -15.85
N GLU A 547 -5.17 -4.12 -15.57
CA GLU A 547 -4.67 -2.95 -16.32
C GLU A 547 -3.14 -2.84 -16.28
N ARG A 548 -2.51 -3.37 -15.23
CA ARG A 548 -1.05 -3.50 -15.09
C ARG A 548 -0.50 -4.83 -15.64
N GLY A 549 -1.32 -5.62 -16.33
CA GLY A 549 -0.95 -6.90 -16.92
C GLY A 549 -0.84 -8.07 -15.93
N ILE A 550 -1.38 -7.91 -14.72
CA ILE A 550 -1.40 -8.96 -13.69
C ILE A 550 -2.76 -9.65 -13.71
N VAL A 551 -2.75 -10.95 -13.96
CA VAL A 551 -3.97 -11.77 -14.00
C VAL A 551 -4.05 -12.65 -12.75
N ALA A 552 -4.97 -12.36 -11.83
CA ALA A 552 -5.02 -13.04 -10.54
C ALA A 552 -6.44 -13.45 -10.11
N LEU A 553 -6.49 -14.50 -9.30
CA LEU A 553 -7.65 -14.88 -8.49
C LEU A 553 -7.27 -14.67 -7.03
N SER A 554 -8.13 -14.01 -6.27
CA SER A 554 -7.87 -13.70 -4.87
C SER A 554 -8.60 -14.66 -3.92
N ALA A 555 -8.00 -14.90 -2.76
CA ALA A 555 -8.65 -15.53 -1.61
C ALA A 555 -8.55 -14.60 -0.39
N PHE A 556 -9.66 -14.46 0.34
CA PHE A 556 -9.73 -13.62 1.54
C PHE A 556 -9.22 -14.34 2.78
N GLN A 557 -8.44 -13.66 3.62
CA GLN A 557 -7.96 -14.21 4.89
C GLN A 557 -9.10 -14.31 5.90
N LEU A 558 -9.45 -15.52 6.31
CA LEU A 558 -10.33 -15.71 7.46
C LEU A 558 -9.49 -15.75 8.73
N ALA A 559 -9.64 -14.74 9.59
CA ALA A 559 -9.03 -14.80 10.91
C ALA A 559 -9.89 -15.65 11.86
N PRO A 560 -9.29 -16.51 12.69
CA PRO A 560 -10.02 -17.33 13.67
C PRO A 560 -10.95 -16.51 14.57
N GLU A 561 -10.62 -15.25 14.82
CA GLU A 561 -11.34 -14.34 15.71
C GLU A 561 -12.55 -13.65 15.09
N GLN A 562 -12.66 -13.64 13.75
CA GLN A 562 -13.69 -12.90 12.99
C GLN A 562 -15.07 -13.59 12.98
N GLY A 563 -15.17 -14.79 13.57
CA GLY A 563 -16.34 -15.66 13.43
C GLY A 563 -16.83 -16.26 14.74
N ARG A 564 -17.09 -15.43 15.74
CA ARG A 564 -17.59 -15.87 17.06
C ARG A 564 -19.05 -16.31 17.01
N SER A 565 -19.83 -15.87 16.02
CA SER A 565 -21.24 -16.26 15.82
C SER A 565 -21.55 -16.71 14.39
N THR A 566 -22.62 -17.48 14.21
CA THR A 566 -23.12 -17.90 12.89
C THR A 566 -23.54 -16.71 12.01
N ALA A 567 -24.02 -15.62 12.61
CA ALA A 567 -24.40 -14.42 11.89
C ALA A 567 -23.19 -13.70 11.28
N ASP A 568 -22.04 -13.71 11.95
CA ASP A 568 -20.80 -13.10 11.45
C ASP A 568 -20.31 -13.86 10.20
N TRP A 569 -20.32 -15.20 10.25
CA TRP A 569 -19.98 -16.04 9.11
C TRP A 569 -20.92 -15.83 7.92
N ALA A 570 -22.22 -15.68 8.15
CA ALA A 570 -23.18 -15.41 7.07
C ALA A 570 -22.88 -14.08 6.34
N ARG A 571 -22.44 -13.05 7.08
CA ARG A 571 -22.04 -11.75 6.51
C ARG A 571 -20.74 -11.82 5.69
N LEU A 572 -19.88 -12.79 5.96
CA LEU A 572 -18.62 -12.99 5.22
C LEU A 572 -18.79 -13.75 3.90
N ARG A 573 -19.89 -14.50 3.69
CA ARG A 573 -20.07 -15.28 2.44
C ARG A 573 -20.05 -14.42 1.17
N PRO A 574 -20.77 -13.29 1.08
CA PRO A 574 -20.73 -12.44 -0.11
C PRO A 574 -19.34 -11.87 -0.39
N LEU A 575 -18.57 -11.58 0.66
CA LEU A 575 -17.18 -11.16 0.54
C LEU A 575 -16.33 -12.32 -0.03
N VAL A 576 -16.33 -13.46 0.65
CA VAL A 576 -15.45 -14.60 0.33
C VAL A 576 -15.73 -15.27 -1.02
N PHE A 577 -16.99 -15.38 -1.42
CA PHE A 577 -17.37 -16.08 -2.66
C PHE A 577 -17.94 -15.14 -3.73
N GLY A 578 -18.13 -13.87 -3.41
CA GLY A 578 -18.59 -12.85 -4.36
C GLY A 578 -17.47 -11.89 -4.76
N GLU A 579 -16.73 -11.31 -3.80
CA GLU A 579 -15.58 -10.43 -4.10
C GLU A 579 -14.30 -11.21 -4.40
N HIS A 580 -14.17 -12.40 -3.81
CA HIS A 580 -13.03 -13.30 -3.96
C HIS A 580 -13.43 -14.63 -4.62
N ALA A 581 -12.43 -15.40 -5.06
CA ALA A 581 -12.62 -16.77 -5.52
C ALA A 581 -12.75 -17.78 -4.35
N GLY A 582 -12.56 -17.33 -3.11
CA GLY A 582 -12.68 -18.12 -1.90
C GLY A 582 -11.87 -17.53 -0.74
N PHE A 583 -11.34 -18.38 0.14
CA PHE A 583 -10.68 -17.98 1.37
C PHE A 583 -9.39 -18.76 1.67
N TRP A 584 -8.61 -18.22 2.59
CA TRP A 584 -7.45 -18.91 3.16
C TRP A 584 -7.36 -18.74 4.68
N LEU A 585 -6.62 -19.65 5.30
CA LEU A 585 -6.34 -19.70 6.74
C LEU A 585 -4.84 -19.66 6.97
N ASP A 586 -4.42 -18.92 8.00
CA ASP A 586 -3.03 -18.82 8.42
C ASP A 586 -2.76 -19.78 9.58
N GLY A 587 -2.29 -20.98 9.26
CA GLY A 587 -2.03 -22.05 10.21
C GLY A 587 -3.28 -22.85 10.62
N THR A 588 -3.02 -23.90 11.39
CA THR A 588 -4.06 -24.76 11.98
C THR A 588 -4.66 -24.11 13.23
N SER A 589 -5.85 -24.57 13.60
CA SER A 589 -6.53 -24.15 14.82
C SER A 589 -7.24 -25.35 15.45
N SER A 590 -8.24 -25.11 16.29
CA SER A 590 -9.04 -26.16 16.94
C SER A 590 -10.01 -26.89 16.00
N ASP A 591 -10.32 -28.15 16.29
CA ASP A 591 -11.32 -28.95 15.56
C ASP A 591 -12.72 -28.36 15.59
N SER A 592 -13.05 -27.59 16.63
CA SER A 592 -14.31 -26.87 16.71
C SER A 592 -14.38 -25.79 15.62
N LEU A 593 -13.29 -25.04 15.42
CA LEU A 593 -13.19 -24.06 14.35
C LEU A 593 -13.22 -24.73 12.97
N ALA A 594 -12.52 -25.85 12.79
CA ALA A 594 -12.55 -26.61 11.53
C ALA A 594 -14.00 -27.00 11.14
N ARG A 595 -14.79 -27.50 12.09
CA ARG A 595 -16.22 -27.82 11.86
C ARG A 595 -17.10 -26.60 11.59
N VAL A 596 -16.73 -25.42 12.08
CA VAL A 596 -17.41 -24.17 11.77
C VAL A 596 -17.08 -23.74 10.33
N ILE A 597 -15.81 -23.79 9.95
CA ILE A 597 -15.34 -23.47 8.59
C ILE A 597 -16.00 -24.38 7.55
N ARG A 598 -16.08 -25.69 7.82
CA ARG A 598 -16.78 -26.63 6.93
C ARG A 598 -18.24 -26.27 6.71
N ARG A 599 -18.94 -25.79 7.75
CA ARG A 599 -20.33 -25.33 7.65
C ARG A 599 -20.43 -24.02 6.88
N PHE A 600 -19.47 -23.12 7.06
CA PHE A 600 -19.38 -21.88 6.29
C PHE A 600 -19.11 -22.13 4.80
N ALA A 601 -18.38 -23.18 4.45
CA ALA A 601 -17.98 -23.49 3.08
C ALA A 601 -19.00 -24.35 2.29
N LYS A 602 -20.02 -24.92 2.97
CA LYS A 602 -21.22 -25.48 2.33
C LYS A 602 -22.20 -24.34 2.09
#